data_AF-A0A932PRJ8-F1
#
_entry.id   AF-A0A932PRJ8-F1
#
_cell.length_a   1.000
_cell.length_b   1.000
_cell.length_c   1.000
_cell.angle_alpha   90.00
_cell.angle_beta   90.00
_cell.angle_gamma   90.00
#
_symmetry.space_group_name_H-M   'P 1'
#
loop_
_entity.id
_entity.type
_entity.pdbx_description
1 polymer ?
#
loop_
_entity_poly.entity_id
_entity_poly.type
_entity_poly.pdbx_seq_one_letter_code
_entity_poly.pdbx_strand_id
1 'polypeptide(L)'
;MKPELLFLAVAAVGVVIYQFAQKCVPATVNPMAMLMAAYGVAFLLCLVALPFLQPAGAGNPWRLAFAGLAQGSGPWVALALGVGVLLIEVGFLLAFRAGVSLQWSGVAVNGAASLLLIPIAIAVFREAFALPKALGILLVLAGLALLSRT
;
A
#
# COMPACT_ATOMS: atom_id res chain seq x y z
N MET A 1 -9.07 22.45 5.30
CA MET A 1 -8.25 21.59 4.41
C MET A 1 -9.19 20.56 3.80
N LYS A 2 -9.03 20.22 2.51
CA LYS A 2 -9.91 19.22 1.88
C LYS A 2 -9.69 17.86 2.57
N PRO A 3 -10.75 17.13 2.97
CA PRO A 3 -10.62 15.91 3.77
C PRO A 3 -9.76 14.83 3.10
N GLU A 4 -9.71 14.80 1.77
CA GLU A 4 -8.84 13.88 1.03
C GLU A 4 -7.35 14.01 1.39
N LEU A 5 -6.86 15.22 1.69
CA LEU A 5 -5.45 15.43 2.05
C LEU A 5 -5.11 14.82 3.41
N LEU A 6 -6.08 14.78 4.33
CA LEU A 6 -5.89 14.15 5.64
C LEU A 6 -5.75 12.63 5.50
N PHE A 7 -6.57 12.01 4.65
CA PHE A 7 -6.49 10.57 4.41
C PHE A 7 -5.17 10.17 3.73
N LEU A 8 -4.70 10.98 2.78
CA LEU A 8 -3.39 10.79 2.17
C LEU A 8 -2.24 10.99 3.17
N ALA A 9 -2.36 11.93 4.11
CA ALA A 9 -1.36 12.11 5.16
C ALA A 9 -1.30 10.90 6.10
N VAL A 10 -2.45 10.33 6.48
CA VAL A 10 -2.51 9.09 7.28
C VAL A 10 -1.81 7.94 6.54
N ALA A 11 -2.07 7.78 5.24
CA ALA A 11 -1.40 6.77 4.42
C ALA A 11 0.13 7.00 4.36
N ALA A 12 0.57 8.24 4.21
CA ALA A 12 2.00 8.59 4.20
C ALA A 12 2.69 8.24 5.53
N VAL A 13 2.05 8.55 6.66
CA VAL A 13 2.56 8.14 7.99
C VAL A 13 2.65 6.63 8.11
N GLY A 14 1.65 5.90 7.62
CA GLY A 14 1.68 4.44 7.56
C GLY A 14 2.87 3.90 6.78
N VAL A 15 3.16 4.46 5.60
CA VAL A 15 4.32 4.09 4.78
C VAL A 15 5.65 4.35 5.50
N VAL A 16 5.76 5.45 6.27
CA VAL A 16 6.96 5.75 7.07
C VAL A 16 7.17 4.70 8.15
N ILE A 17 6.14 4.39 8.95
CA ILE A 17 6.20 3.38 10.00
C ILE A 17 6.56 2.02 9.40
N TYR A 18 5.92 1.67 8.28
CA TYR A 18 6.14 0.42 7.57
C TYR A 18 7.60 0.26 7.12
N GLN A 19 8.14 1.21 6.35
CA GLN A 19 9.49 1.09 5.82
C GLN A 19 10.56 1.15 6.91
N PHE A 20 10.33 1.95 7.96
CA PHE A 20 11.21 1.98 9.13
C PHE A 20 11.25 0.61 9.83
N ALA A 21 10.09 0.04 10.15
CA ALA A 21 10.00 -1.27 10.81
C ALA A 21 10.62 -2.39 9.94
N GLN A 22 10.36 -2.37 8.63
CA GLN A 22 10.94 -3.31 7.66
C GLN A 22 12.47 -3.26 7.65
N LYS A 23 13.07 -2.06 7.70
CA LYS A 23 14.53 -1.89 7.75
C LYS A 23 15.14 -2.45 9.05
N CYS A 24 14.37 -2.47 10.14
CA CYS A 24 14.78 -3.01 11.43
C CYS A 24 14.64 -4.54 11.55
N VAL A 25 14.05 -5.23 10.56
CA VAL A 25 13.87 -6.69 10.61
C VAL A 25 15.24 -7.39 10.57
N PRO A 26 15.61 -8.18 11.61
CA PRO A 26 16.89 -8.86 11.63
C PRO A 26 17.04 -9.87 10.48
N ALA A 27 18.25 -9.98 9.93
CA ALA A 27 18.55 -10.98 8.90
C ALA A 27 18.46 -12.44 9.42
N THR A 28 18.58 -12.62 10.74
CA THR A 28 18.54 -13.91 11.43
C THR A 28 17.14 -14.48 11.61
N VAL A 29 16.09 -13.67 11.46
CA VAL A 29 14.70 -14.10 11.61
C VAL A 29 14.15 -14.53 10.24
N ASN A 30 13.36 -15.61 10.24
CA ASN A 30 12.62 -16.01 9.05
C ASN A 30 11.63 -14.89 8.66
N PRO A 31 11.76 -14.28 7.47
CA PRO A 31 10.88 -13.24 6.98
C PRO A 31 9.39 -13.58 7.08
N MET A 32 9.03 -14.80 6.72
CA MET A 32 7.62 -15.23 6.71
C MET A 32 7.05 -15.29 8.12
N ALA A 33 7.84 -15.70 9.11
CA ALA A 33 7.42 -15.70 10.51
C ALA A 33 7.19 -14.27 11.04
N MET A 34 8.06 -13.33 10.67
CA MET A 34 7.87 -11.91 11.00
C MET A 34 6.59 -11.35 10.35
N LEU A 35 6.34 -11.69 9.08
CA LEU A 35 5.13 -11.28 8.37
C LEU A 35 3.87 -11.88 8.98
N MET A 36 3.89 -13.15 9.39
CA MET A 36 2.76 -13.76 10.11
C MET A 36 2.42 -12.97 11.38
N ALA A 37 3.43 -12.56 12.16
CA ALA A 37 3.22 -11.74 13.35
C ALA A 37 2.67 -10.34 13.00
N ALA A 38 3.24 -9.68 11.99
CA ALA A 38 2.80 -8.37 11.53
C ALA A 38 1.34 -8.40 11.04
N TYR A 39 0.97 -9.41 10.25
CA TYR A 39 -0.40 -9.61 9.80
C TYR A 39 -1.34 -10.00 10.92
N GLY A 40 -0.88 -10.73 11.94
CA GLY A 40 -1.65 -10.97 13.17
C GLY A 40 -2.02 -9.66 13.86
N VAL A 41 -1.06 -8.75 14.03
CA VAL A 41 -1.31 -7.42 14.59
C VAL A 41 -2.26 -6.61 13.70
N ALA A 42 -2.02 -6.57 12.38
CA ALA A 42 -2.88 -5.87 11.44
C ALA A 42 -4.33 -6.39 11.48
N PHE A 43 -4.50 -7.72 11.55
CA PHE A 43 -5.81 -8.37 11.68
C PHE A 43 -6.54 -7.94 12.95
N LEU A 44 -5.85 -7.91 14.10
CA LEU A 44 -6.43 -7.43 15.36
C LEU A 44 -6.84 -5.96 15.28
N LEU A 45 -6.00 -5.11 14.68
CA LEU A 45 -6.33 -3.70 14.47
C LEU A 45 -7.56 -3.54 13.57
N CYS A 46 -7.68 -4.34 12.51
CA CYS A 46 -8.87 -4.37 11.65
C CYS A 46 -10.14 -4.79 12.42
N LEU A 47 -10.05 -5.79 13.31
CA LEU A 47 -11.18 -6.19 14.16
C LEU A 47 -11.65 -5.05 15.08
N VAL A 48 -10.70 -4.31 15.66
CA VAL A 48 -11.02 -3.14 16.49
C VAL A 48 -11.59 -2.00 15.65
N ALA A 49 -11.11 -1.80 14.42
CA ALA A 49 -11.57 -0.74 13.52
C ALA A 49 -12.95 -1.01 12.88
N LEU A 50 -13.34 -2.28 12.77
CA LEU A 50 -14.55 -2.75 12.10
C LEU A 50 -15.85 -1.98 12.44
N PRO A 51 -16.20 -1.71 13.72
CA PRO A 51 -17.42 -0.96 14.04
C PRO A 51 -17.37 0.52 13.65
N PHE A 52 -16.19 1.11 13.45
CA PHE A 52 -16.03 2.54 13.19
C PHE A 52 -16.07 2.90 11.69
N LEU A 53 -15.78 1.94 10.80
CA LEU A 53 -15.67 2.15 9.35
C LEU A 53 -16.85 1.54 8.56
N GLN A 54 -18.02 1.48 9.18
CA GLN A 54 -19.24 0.97 8.59
C GLN A 54 -19.80 1.91 7.52
N PRO A 55 -20.37 1.40 6.41
CA PRO A 55 -21.19 2.20 5.51
C PRO A 55 -22.36 2.85 6.28
N ALA A 56 -22.69 4.10 5.96
CA ALA A 56 -23.77 4.82 6.62
C ALA A 56 -25.10 4.05 6.48
N GLY A 57 -25.80 3.83 7.60
CA GLY A 57 -27.06 3.07 7.63
C GLY A 57 -26.91 1.55 7.69
N ALA A 58 -25.69 1.01 7.78
CA ALA A 58 -25.47 -0.40 8.06
C ALA A 58 -25.98 -0.77 9.47
N GLY A 59 -26.70 -1.89 9.58
CA GLY A 59 -27.20 -2.46 10.83
C GLY A 59 -26.09 -3.05 11.71
N ASN A 60 -26.28 -4.26 12.29
CA ASN A 60 -25.27 -4.84 13.17
C ASN A 60 -23.91 -5.01 12.44
N PRO A 61 -22.82 -4.44 13.00
CA PRO A 61 -21.54 -4.34 12.33
C PRO A 61 -20.92 -5.69 11.97
N TRP A 62 -21.14 -6.69 12.82
CA TRP A 62 -20.55 -8.03 12.68
C TRP A 62 -21.27 -8.89 11.63
N ARG A 63 -22.58 -8.67 11.41
CA ARG A 63 -23.34 -9.43 10.40
C ARG A 63 -23.10 -8.93 8.98
N LEU A 64 -23.00 -7.61 8.79
CA LEU A 64 -22.81 -7.01 7.48
C LEU A 64 -21.34 -7.05 7.01
N ALA A 65 -20.38 -6.97 7.92
CA ALA A 65 -18.95 -6.94 7.57
C ALA A 65 -18.50 -8.16 6.75
N PHE A 66 -18.96 -9.36 7.13
CA PHE A 66 -18.55 -10.59 6.46
C PHE A 66 -19.51 -11.04 5.35
N ALA A 67 -20.77 -10.60 5.38
CA ALA A 67 -21.72 -10.90 4.32
C ALA A 67 -21.31 -10.28 2.98
N GLY A 68 -20.72 -9.07 2.99
CA GLY A 68 -20.20 -8.42 1.78
C GLY A 68 -18.92 -9.04 1.22
N LEU A 69 -18.10 -9.69 2.08
CA LEU A 69 -16.87 -10.37 1.66
C LEU A 69 -17.15 -11.66 0.87
N ALA A 70 -18.24 -12.37 1.18
CA ALA A 70 -18.63 -13.61 0.53
C ALA A 70 -19.40 -13.41 -0.78
N GLN A 71 -19.81 -12.18 -1.10
CA GLN A 71 -20.66 -11.85 -2.24
C GLN A 71 -19.93 -10.95 -3.25
N GLY A 72 -20.33 -11.03 -4.52
CA GLY A 72 -19.82 -10.16 -5.58
C GLY A 72 -18.30 -10.24 -5.77
N SER A 73 -17.63 -9.09 -5.76
CA SER A 73 -16.18 -8.96 -5.96
C SER A 73 -15.34 -9.23 -4.70
N GLY A 74 -15.95 -9.43 -3.53
CA GLY A 74 -15.25 -9.57 -2.25
C GLY A 74 -14.09 -10.58 -2.25
N PRO A 75 -14.31 -11.84 -2.68
CA PRO A 75 -13.29 -12.89 -2.55
C PRO A 75 -12.04 -12.63 -3.41
N TRP A 76 -12.21 -12.18 -4.67
CA TRP A 76 -11.07 -11.92 -5.55
C TRP A 76 -10.30 -10.66 -5.11
N VAL A 77 -11.00 -9.62 -4.63
CA VAL A 77 -10.35 -8.40 -4.12
C VAL A 77 -9.51 -8.76 -2.89
N ALA A 78 -10.06 -9.56 -1.96
CA ALA A 78 -9.30 -10.03 -0.80
C ALA A 78 -8.05 -10.83 -1.21
N LEU A 79 -8.18 -11.72 -2.22
CA LEU A 79 -7.06 -12.46 -2.77
C LEU A 79 -6.00 -11.52 -3.38
N ALA A 80 -6.41 -10.59 -4.24
CA ALA A 80 -5.52 -9.66 -4.91
C ALA A 80 -4.80 -8.73 -3.91
N LEU A 81 -5.50 -8.27 -2.88
CA LEU A 81 -4.90 -7.50 -1.78
C LEU A 81 -3.88 -8.34 -1.01
N GLY A 82 -4.21 -9.58 -0.65
CA GLY A 82 -3.29 -10.47 0.06
C GLY A 82 -2.02 -10.76 -0.72
N VAL A 83 -2.14 -11.09 -2.01
CA VAL A 83 -0.98 -11.30 -2.90
C VAL A 83 -0.17 -10.02 -3.07
N GLY A 84 -0.84 -8.88 -3.26
CA GLY A 84 -0.19 -7.58 -3.41
C GLY A 84 0.65 -7.20 -2.20
N VAL A 85 0.09 -7.30 -0.99
CA VAL A 85 0.83 -6.98 0.24
C VAL A 85 1.99 -7.96 0.43
N LEU A 86 1.81 -9.26 0.19
CA LEU A 86 2.92 -10.23 0.28
C LEU A 86 4.09 -9.88 -0.65
N LEU A 87 3.81 -9.48 -1.90
CA LEU A 87 4.85 -9.05 -2.84
C LEU A 87 5.56 -7.78 -2.40
N ILE A 88 4.84 -6.82 -1.85
CA ILE A 88 5.41 -5.58 -1.30
C ILE A 88 6.36 -5.91 -0.14
N GLU A 89 5.92 -6.74 0.79
CA GLU A 89 6.70 -7.17 1.96
C GLU A 89 7.99 -7.88 1.56
N VAL A 90 7.90 -8.88 0.66
CA VAL A 90 9.06 -9.61 0.17
C VAL A 90 9.99 -8.68 -0.62
N GLY A 91 9.44 -7.81 -1.47
CA GLY A 91 10.22 -6.86 -2.27
C GLY A 91 11.05 -5.90 -1.41
N PHE A 92 10.43 -5.25 -0.42
CA PHE A 92 11.14 -4.33 0.47
C PHE A 92 12.16 -5.06 1.35
N LEU A 93 11.81 -6.23 1.86
CA LEU A 93 12.72 -7.02 2.70
C LEU A 93 13.98 -7.45 1.93
N LEU A 94 13.81 -7.95 0.70
CA LEU A 94 14.93 -8.29 -0.17
C LEU A 94 15.76 -7.06 -0.55
N ALA A 95 15.12 -5.93 -0.86
CA ALA A 95 15.82 -4.68 -1.15
C ALA A 95 16.67 -4.22 0.05
N PHE A 96 16.11 -4.21 1.26
CA PHE A 96 16.86 -3.80 2.45
C PHE A 96 17.98 -4.76 2.83
N ARG A 97 17.80 -6.07 2.59
CA ARG A 97 18.86 -7.08 2.76
C ARG A 97 19.96 -6.96 1.70
N ALA A 98 19.63 -6.52 0.49
CA ALA A 98 20.60 -6.20 -0.55
C ALA A 98 21.34 -4.87 -0.30
N GLY A 99 21.09 -4.19 0.83
CA GLY A 99 21.75 -2.95 1.20
C GLY A 99 21.13 -1.69 0.61
N VAL A 100 19.97 -1.79 -0.06
CA VAL A 100 19.29 -0.62 -0.64
C VAL A 100 18.92 0.38 0.47
N SER A 101 19.08 1.67 0.17
CA SER A 101 18.89 2.77 1.11
C SER A 101 17.41 3.01 1.43
N LEU A 102 17.10 3.23 2.71
CA LEU A 102 15.74 3.54 3.16
C LEU A 102 15.21 4.84 2.53
N GLN A 103 16.10 5.82 2.35
CA GLN A 103 15.76 7.15 1.80
C GLN A 103 15.18 7.07 0.40
N TRP A 104 15.53 6.01 -0.35
CA TRP A 104 15.28 5.97 -1.78
C TRP A 104 14.38 4.84 -2.25
N SER A 105 14.33 3.72 -1.53
CA SER A 105 13.41 2.62 -1.80
C SER A 105 11.95 3.07 -1.92
N GLY A 106 11.49 3.93 -1.01
CA GLY A 106 10.12 4.43 -1.02
C GLY A 106 9.77 5.22 -2.26
N VAL A 107 10.66 6.08 -2.73
CA VAL A 107 10.47 6.90 -3.93
C VAL A 107 10.49 6.03 -5.18
N ALA A 108 11.44 5.08 -5.25
CA ALA A 108 11.55 4.14 -6.36
C ALA A 108 10.31 3.27 -6.54
N VAL A 109 9.85 2.63 -5.46
CA VAL A 109 8.70 1.73 -5.53
C VAL A 109 7.41 2.49 -5.82
N ASN A 110 7.14 3.59 -5.12
CA ASN A 110 5.92 4.36 -5.34
C ASN A 110 5.91 5.07 -6.70
N GLY A 111 7.08 5.54 -7.18
CA GLY A 111 7.23 6.10 -8.52
C GLY A 111 6.96 5.06 -9.62
N ALA A 112 7.59 3.89 -9.53
CA ALA A 112 7.36 2.78 -10.46
C ALA A 112 5.90 2.30 -10.43
N ALA A 113 5.31 2.11 -9.25
CA ALA A 113 3.92 1.72 -9.09
C ALA A 113 2.97 2.78 -9.71
N SER A 114 3.23 4.06 -9.48
CA SER A 114 2.44 5.14 -10.08
C SER A 114 2.45 5.08 -11.61
N LEU A 115 3.60 4.80 -12.22
CA LEU A 115 3.73 4.65 -13.68
C LEU A 115 2.92 3.47 -14.22
N LEU A 116 2.99 2.32 -13.53
CA LEU A 116 2.28 1.11 -13.92
C LEU A 116 0.78 1.22 -13.69
N LEU A 117 0.34 2.00 -12.69
CA LEU A 117 -1.07 2.19 -12.38
C LEU A 117 -1.77 3.15 -13.34
N ILE A 118 -1.08 4.11 -13.98
CA ILE A 118 -1.70 5.03 -14.95
C ILE A 118 -2.47 4.31 -16.07
N PRO A 119 -1.87 3.38 -16.83
CA PRO A 119 -2.61 2.69 -17.90
C PRO A 119 -3.79 1.89 -17.34
N ILE A 120 -3.66 1.33 -16.13
CA ILE A 120 -4.75 0.62 -15.45
C ILE A 120 -5.87 1.59 -15.07
N ALA A 121 -5.54 2.75 -14.51
CA ALA A 121 -6.49 3.81 -14.16
C ALA A 121 -7.27 4.31 -15.38
N ILE A 122 -6.60 4.50 -16.51
CA ILE A 122 -7.24 4.94 -17.76
C ILE A 122 -8.08 3.81 -18.37
N ALA A 123 -7.56 2.59 -18.47
CA ALA A 123 -8.25 1.50 -19.16
C ALA A 123 -9.42 0.91 -18.35
N VAL A 124 -9.22 0.70 -17.05
CA VAL A 124 -10.19 0.02 -16.18
C VAL A 124 -11.13 1.01 -15.52
N PHE A 125 -10.59 2.08 -14.94
CA PHE A 125 -11.38 3.07 -14.19
C PHE A 125 -11.83 4.27 -15.03
N ARG A 126 -11.38 4.36 -16.29
CA ARG A 126 -11.72 5.44 -17.24
C ARG A 126 -11.42 6.83 -16.68
N GLU A 127 -10.38 6.95 -15.88
CA GLU A 127 -9.97 8.23 -15.32
C GLU A 127 -9.44 9.16 -16.42
N ALA A 128 -9.84 10.43 -16.36
CA ALA A 128 -9.32 11.45 -17.26
C ALA A 128 -7.84 11.73 -16.97
N PHE A 129 -7.02 11.59 -18.01
CA PHE A 129 -5.60 11.88 -17.96
C PHE A 129 -5.33 13.29 -18.51
N ALA A 130 -5.05 14.22 -17.62
CA ALA A 130 -4.80 15.61 -17.98
C ALA A 130 -3.30 15.88 -18.20
N LEU A 131 -2.98 16.79 -19.12
CA LEU A 131 -1.61 17.18 -19.46
C LEU A 131 -0.74 17.60 -18.25
N PRO A 132 -1.25 18.30 -17.21
CA PRO A 132 -0.47 18.60 -16.01
C PRO A 132 -0.03 17.35 -15.23
N LYS A 133 -0.85 16.29 -15.21
CA LYS A 133 -0.47 15.01 -14.56
C LYS A 133 0.70 14.38 -15.30
N ALA A 134 0.71 14.43 -16.63
CA ALA A 134 1.81 13.94 -17.47
C ALA A 134 3.13 14.66 -17.16
N LEU A 135 3.11 15.99 -17.03
CA LEU A 135 4.28 16.78 -16.66
C LEU A 135 4.77 16.43 -15.25
N GLY A 136 3.86 16.25 -14.30
CA GLY A 136 4.19 15.80 -12.94
C GLY A 136 4.90 14.44 -12.94
N ILE A 137 4.47 13.50 -13.79
CA ILE A 137 5.12 12.20 -13.94
C ILE A 137 6.55 12.33 -14.49
N LEU A 138 6.78 13.20 -15.48
CA LEU A 138 8.11 13.45 -16.01
C LEU A 138 9.04 14.04 -14.94
N LEU A 139 8.52 14.91 -14.08
CA LEU A 139 9.26 15.44 -12.93
C LEU A 139 9.59 14.35 -11.91
N VAL A 140 8.65 13.46 -11.58
CA VAL A 140 8.90 12.31 -10.70
C VAL A 140 9.96 11.40 -11.29
N LEU A 141 9.89 11.09 -12.59
CA LEU A 141 10.88 10.28 -13.30
C LEU A 141 12.27 10.93 -13.35
N ALA A 142 12.34 12.24 -13.56
CA ALA A 142 13.61 12.97 -13.56
C ALA A 142 14.24 12.94 -12.16
N GLY A 143 13.44 13.23 -11.11
CA GLY A 143 13.87 13.07 -9.73
C GLY A 143 14.31 11.63 -9.43
N LEU A 144 13.62 10.66 -10.03
CA LEU A 144 13.94 9.25 -9.87
C LEU A 144 15.35 8.94 -10.45
N ALA A 145 15.59 9.35 -11.69
CA ALA A 145 16.86 9.11 -12.38
C ALA A 145 18.05 9.80 -11.71
N LEU A 146 17.84 10.97 -11.08
CA LEU A 146 18.88 11.70 -10.35
C LEU A 146 19.37 10.92 -9.13
N LEU A 147 18.42 10.41 -8.36
CA LEU A 147 18.72 9.78 -7.09
C LEU A 147 19.06 8.28 -7.23
N SER A 148 18.75 7.65 -8.37
CA SER A 148 19.26 6.31 -8.67
C SER A 148 20.74 6.29 -9.12
N ARG A 149 21.36 7.47 -9.33
CA ARG A 149 22.75 7.61 -9.82
C ARG A 149 23.79 7.79 -8.70
N THR A 150 23.36 7.77 -7.45
CA THR A 150 24.21 7.81 -6.25
C THR A 150 24.31 6.44 -5.62
#